data_AF-A0A519PMZ3-F1
#
_entry.id   AF-A0A519PMZ3-F1
#
_cell.length_a   1.000
_cell.length_b   1.000
_cell.length_c   1.000
_cell.angle_alpha   90.00
_cell.angle_beta   90.00
_cell.angle_gamma   90.00
#
_symmetry.space_group_name_H-M   'P 1'
#
loop_
_entity.id
_entity.type
_entity.pdbx_description
1 polymer ?
#
loop_
_entity_poly.entity_id
_entity_poly.type
_entity_poly.pdbx_seq_one_letter_code
_entity_poly.pdbx_strand_id
1 'polypeptide(L)'
;MRRPVAVRVVGPMQWIVYPALITAAVTFVLATPVKVFGLSLPEPIIPMVLAFAWPLIRPSIVAPLVLMALGLFLNLILGGPLGLWSLSLLAIYAVVLVSRSFLIGQDTAILFVWYAACCGLAFLLAWLITT
;
A
#
# COMPACT_ATOMS: atom_id res chain seq x y z
N MET A 1 4.61 27.31 30.98
CA MET A 1 3.53 26.30 31.00
C MET A 1 3.35 25.76 29.59
N ARG A 2 3.67 24.49 29.31
CA ARG A 2 3.38 23.86 28.01
C ARG A 2 1.88 23.58 27.96
N ARG A 3 1.15 24.17 27.01
CA ARG A 3 -0.27 23.83 26.79
C ARG A 3 -0.37 22.33 26.54
N PRO A 4 -1.28 21.59 27.20
CA PRO A 4 -1.51 20.20 26.86
C PRO A 4 -1.97 20.17 25.40
N VAL A 5 -1.15 19.57 24.53
CA VAL A 5 -1.54 19.30 23.16
C VAL A 5 -2.65 18.25 23.26
N ALA A 6 -3.88 18.65 22.95
CA ALA A 6 -4.99 17.71 22.85
C ALA A 6 -4.59 16.64 21.82
N VAL A 7 -4.44 15.39 22.27
CA VAL A 7 -4.15 14.26 21.38
C VAL A 7 -5.37 14.09 20.50
N ARG A 8 -5.29 14.55 19.25
CA ARG A 8 -6.38 14.41 18.28
C ARG A 8 -6.59 12.92 18.03
N VAL A 9 -7.75 12.41 18.44
CA VAL A 9 -8.13 11.02 18.17
C VAL A 9 -8.32 10.88 16.66
N VAL A 10 -7.46 10.08 16.03
CA VAL A 10 -7.56 9.77 14.61
C VAL A 10 -8.61 8.67 14.45
N GLY A 11 -9.78 9.05 13.91
CA GLY A 11 -10.87 8.11 13.67
C GLY A 11 -10.64 7.20 12.45
N PRO A 12 -11.47 6.14 12.27
CA PRO A 12 -11.35 5.20 11.14
C PRO A 12 -11.38 5.87 9.77
N MET A 13 -12.11 6.98 9.62
CA MET A 13 -12.16 7.74 8.35
C MET A 13 -10.78 8.28 7.96
N GLN A 14 -10.05 8.84 8.92
CA GLN A 14 -8.72 9.42 8.68
C GLN A 14 -7.65 8.35 8.52
N TRP A 15 -7.84 7.22 9.19
CA TRP A 15 -6.83 6.17 9.26
C TRP A 15 -6.95 5.11 8.14
N ILE A 16 -8.17 4.81 7.69
CA ILE A 16 -8.46 3.80 6.66
C ILE A 16 -9.02 4.44 5.40
N VAL A 17 -10.15 5.15 5.51
CA VAL A 17 -10.95 5.54 4.35
C VAL A 17 -10.23 6.57 3.49
N TYR A 18 -9.76 7.67 4.06
CA TYR A 18 -9.08 8.72 3.29
C TYR A 18 -7.79 8.22 2.63
N PRO A 19 -6.87 7.51 3.33
CA PRO A 19 -5.69 6.96 2.67
C PRO A 19 -6.04 6.00 1.53
N ALA A 20 -7.02 5.11 1.73
CA ALA A 20 -7.46 4.19 0.68
C ALA A 20 -7.98 4.93 -0.56
N LEU A 21 -8.88 5.90 -0.37
CA LEU A 21 -9.41 6.72 -1.46
C LEU A 21 -8.32 7.52 -2.18
N ILE A 22 -7.35 8.08 -1.44
CA ILE A 22 -6.22 8.80 -2.03
C ILE A 22 -5.41 7.86 -2.91
N THR A 23 -5.04 6.67 -2.40
CA THR A 23 -4.26 5.72 -3.21
C THR A 23 -5.02 5.25 -4.45
N ALA A 24 -6.32 5.00 -4.34
CA ALA A 24 -7.16 4.63 -5.48
C ALA A 24 -7.24 5.76 -6.52
N ALA A 25 -7.46 7.00 -6.08
CA ALA A 25 -7.53 8.16 -6.97
C ALA A 25 -6.19 8.42 -7.67
N VAL A 26 -5.06 8.33 -6.95
CA VAL A 26 -3.73 8.51 -7.54
C VAL A 26 -3.42 7.39 -8.54
N THR A 27 -3.72 6.12 -8.20
CA THR A 27 -3.60 5.02 -9.17
C THR A 27 -4.46 5.28 -10.40
N PHE A 28 -5.71 5.71 -10.24
CA PHE A 28 -6.59 6.00 -11.37
C PHE A 28 -6.01 7.09 -12.29
N VAL A 29 -5.48 8.17 -11.71
CA VAL A 29 -4.81 9.24 -12.47
C VAL A 29 -3.58 8.71 -13.20
N LEU A 30 -2.76 7.87 -12.54
CA LEU A 30 -1.52 7.36 -13.14
C LEU A 30 -1.75 6.23 -14.16
N ALA A 31 -2.90 5.56 -14.10
CA ALA A 31 -3.33 4.61 -15.11
C ALA A 31 -3.83 5.29 -16.40
N THR A 32 -4.03 6.62 -16.39
CA THR A 32 -4.37 7.33 -17.63
C THR A 32 -3.17 7.32 -18.59
N PRO A 33 -3.39 7.18 -19.91
CA PRO A 33 -2.32 7.12 -20.91
C PRO A 33 -1.71 8.49 -21.19
N VAL A 34 -1.46 9.30 -20.15
CA VAL A 34 -0.82 10.60 -20.26
C VAL A 34 0.67 10.38 -20.48
N LYS A 35 1.15 10.87 -21.62
CA LYS A 35 2.58 10.88 -21.94
C LYS A 35 3.17 12.21 -21.51
N VAL A 36 4.14 12.16 -20.60
CA VAL A 36 4.89 13.35 -20.16
C VAL A 36 6.24 13.30 -20.87
N PHE A 37 6.52 14.27 -21.75
CA PHE A 37 7.73 14.29 -22.59
C PHE A 37 7.96 13.01 -23.42
N GLY A 38 6.88 12.35 -23.86
CA GLY A 38 6.95 11.11 -24.63
C GLY A 38 7.19 9.84 -23.80
N LEU A 39 7.43 9.96 -22.48
CA LEU A 39 7.47 8.84 -21.57
C LEU A 39 6.06 8.52 -21.05
N SER A 40 5.66 7.26 -21.14
CA SER A 40 4.48 6.77 -20.42
C SER A 40 4.77 6.84 -18.93
N LEU A 41 3.78 7.28 -18.16
CA LEU A 41 3.85 7.14 -16.70
C LEU A 41 4.00 5.64 -16.38
N PRO A 42 4.84 5.27 -15.40
CA PRO A 42 4.85 3.89 -14.91
C PRO A 42 3.44 3.53 -14.41
N GLU A 43 3.17 2.24 -14.23
CA GLU A 43 1.93 1.74 -13.62
C GLU A 43 2.15 1.51 -12.11
N PRO A 44 2.10 2.54 -11.25
CA PRO A 44 2.42 2.35 -9.85
C PRO A 44 1.25 1.70 -9.11
N ILE A 45 1.61 0.66 -8.36
CA ILE A 45 0.74 0.05 -7.35
C ILE A 45 0.77 0.92 -6.09
N ILE A 46 0.17 2.11 -6.15
CA ILE A 46 0.15 3.08 -5.04
C ILE A 46 -0.40 2.47 -3.73
N PRO A 47 -1.41 1.56 -3.74
CA PRO A 47 -1.85 0.86 -2.53
C PRO A 47 -0.76 0.10 -1.76
N MET A 48 0.40 -0.18 -2.37
CA MET A 48 1.55 -0.78 -1.71
C MET A 48 2.02 0.00 -0.48
N VAL A 49 1.92 1.34 -0.54
CA VAL A 49 2.23 2.22 0.59
C VAL A 49 1.38 1.86 1.82
N LEU A 50 0.10 1.55 1.61
CA LEU A 50 -0.82 1.18 2.69
C LEU A 50 -0.56 -0.24 3.20
N ALA A 51 -0.24 -1.17 2.29
CA ALA A 51 0.14 -2.54 2.66
C ALA A 51 1.37 -2.56 3.58
N PHE A 52 2.31 -1.63 3.38
CA PHE A 52 3.47 -1.46 4.25
C PHE A 52 3.16 -0.63 5.51
N ALA A 53 2.49 0.52 5.38
CA ALA A 53 2.36 1.47 6.49
C ALA A 53 1.34 1.05 7.56
N TRP A 54 0.20 0.47 7.18
CA TRP A 54 -0.84 0.09 8.14
C TRP A 54 -0.40 -0.90 9.21
N PRO A 55 0.29 -2.02 8.90
CA PRO A 55 0.74 -2.95 9.92
C PRO A 55 1.80 -2.31 10.85
N LEU A 56 2.59 -1.34 10.39
CA LEU A 56 3.55 -0.65 11.23
C LEU A 56 2.88 0.34 12.19
N ILE A 57 2.06 1.25 11.65
CA ILE A 57 1.46 2.36 12.41
C ILE A 57 0.38 1.83 13.36
N ARG A 58 -0.55 1.02 12.85
CA ARG A 58 -1.69 0.52 13.64
C ARG A 58 -2.29 -0.74 13.02
N PRO A 59 -1.89 -1.94 13.43
CA PRO A 59 -2.51 -3.17 12.95
C PRO A 59 -4.03 -3.18 13.14
N SER A 60 -4.79 -3.62 12.14
CA SER A 60 -6.23 -3.93 12.29
C SER A 60 -6.69 -5.06 11.36
N ILE A 61 -7.91 -5.52 11.60
CA ILE A 61 -8.61 -6.48 10.74
C ILE A 61 -9.24 -5.79 9.51
N VAL A 62 -9.57 -4.48 9.61
CA VAL A 62 -10.20 -3.73 8.51
C VAL A 62 -9.19 -3.41 7.40
N ALA A 63 -7.94 -3.14 7.75
CA ALA A 63 -6.89 -2.82 6.78
C ALA A 63 -6.71 -3.92 5.70
N PRO A 64 -6.55 -5.21 6.05
CA PRO A 64 -6.53 -6.30 5.06
C PRO A 64 -7.75 -6.34 4.14
N LEU A 65 -8.96 -6.15 4.67
CA LEU A 65 -10.18 -6.14 3.86
C LEU A 65 -10.17 -5.00 2.83
N VAL A 66 -9.68 -3.83 3.23
CA VAL A 66 -9.54 -2.68 2.32
C VAL A 66 -8.42 -2.92 1.30
N LEU A 67 -7.30 -3.54 1.68
CA LEU A 67 -6.25 -3.93 0.73
C LEU A 67 -6.76 -4.95 -0.29
N MET A 68 -7.58 -5.91 0.14
CA MET A 68 -8.22 -6.86 -0.77
C MET A 68 -9.09 -6.13 -1.81
N ALA A 69 -9.92 -5.18 -1.36
CA ALA A 69 -10.75 -4.37 -2.24
C ALA A 69 -9.93 -3.48 -3.19
N LEU A 70 -8.86 -2.85 -2.69
CA LEU A 70 -7.92 -2.07 -3.50
C LEU A 70 -7.19 -2.93 -4.54
N GLY A 71 -6.84 -4.17 -4.19
CA GLY A 71 -6.28 -5.15 -5.11
C GLY A 71 -7.25 -5.50 -6.25
N LEU A 72 -8.51 -5.74 -5.94
CA LEU A 72 -9.53 -5.98 -6.97
C LEU A 72 -9.70 -4.76 -7.87
N PHE A 73 -9.74 -3.56 -7.27
CA PHE A 73 -9.74 -2.30 -8.01
C PHE A 73 -8.55 -2.18 -8.96
N LEU A 74 -7.33 -2.51 -8.51
CA LEU A 74 -6.13 -2.51 -9.37
C LEU A 74 -6.26 -3.47 -10.55
N ASN A 75 -6.78 -4.68 -10.32
CA ASN A 75 -6.99 -5.64 -11.40
C ASN A 75 -7.99 -5.14 -12.45
N LEU A 76 -9.05 -4.43 -12.03
CA LEU A 76 -10.03 -3.84 -12.94
C LEU A 76 -9.47 -2.67 -13.75
N ILE A 77 -8.61 -1.84 -13.14
CA ILE A 77 -8.04 -0.65 -13.81
C ILE A 77 -6.88 -1.02 -14.72
N LEU A 78 -6.01 -1.94 -14.29
CA LEU A 78 -4.78 -2.30 -15.02
C LEU A 78 -4.95 -3.51 -15.96
N GLY A 79 -6.10 -4.20 -15.92
CA GLY A 79 -6.42 -5.29 -16.86
C GLY A 79 -5.71 -6.62 -16.59
N GLY A 80 -5.39 -6.94 -15.33
CA GLY A 80 -4.73 -8.18 -14.93
C GLY A 80 -5.67 -9.27 -14.38
N PRO A 81 -5.17 -10.49 -14.12
CA PRO A 81 -5.97 -11.57 -13.53
C PRO A 81 -6.62 -11.16 -12.21
N LEU A 82 -7.92 -11.40 -12.07
CA LEU A 82 -8.67 -11.04 -10.86
C LEU A 82 -8.05 -11.66 -9.60
N GLY A 83 -7.81 -10.82 -8.60
CA GLY A 83 -7.28 -11.25 -7.30
C GLY A 83 -5.76 -11.26 -7.20
N LEU A 84 -5.01 -11.09 -8.30
CA LEU A 84 -3.55 -11.03 -8.27
C LEU A 84 -3.04 -9.93 -7.33
N TRP A 85 -3.53 -8.70 -7.48
CA TRP A 85 -3.05 -7.60 -6.64
C TRP A 85 -3.60 -7.69 -5.23
N SER A 86 -4.78 -8.27 -5.03
CA SER A 86 -5.32 -8.55 -3.69
C SER A 86 -4.40 -9.50 -2.92
N LEU A 87 -4.00 -10.61 -3.55
CA LEU A 87 -3.09 -11.57 -2.94
C LEU A 87 -1.72 -10.95 -2.67
N SER A 88 -1.15 -10.21 -3.63
CA SER A 88 0.14 -9.55 -3.43
C SER A 88 0.11 -8.53 -2.29
N LEU A 89 -0.90 -7.66 -2.22
CA LEU A 89 -1.01 -6.66 -1.14
C LEU A 89 -1.24 -7.31 0.23
N LEU A 90 -2.06 -8.36 0.30
CA LEU A 90 -2.28 -9.12 1.53
C LEU A 90 -1.01 -9.86 1.99
N ALA A 91 -0.25 -10.43 1.05
CA ALA A 91 1.02 -11.08 1.34
C ALA A 91 2.02 -10.08 1.93
N ILE A 92 2.15 -8.89 1.33
CA ILE A 92 3.02 -7.84 1.86
C ILE A 92 2.53 -7.37 3.24
N TYR A 93 1.23 -7.16 3.42
CA TYR A 93 0.69 -6.81 4.74
C TYR A 93 1.05 -7.86 5.79
N ALA A 94 0.93 -9.15 5.48
CA ALA A 94 1.29 -10.24 6.37
C ALA A 94 2.78 -10.26 6.70
N VAL A 95 3.65 -10.12 5.69
CA VAL A 95 5.12 -10.05 5.87
C VAL A 95 5.51 -8.90 6.78
N VAL A 96 4.95 -7.71 6.56
CA VAL A 96 5.25 -6.52 7.37
C VAL A 96 4.67 -6.66 8.77
N LEU A 97 3.49 -7.26 8.92
CA LEU A 97 2.88 -7.50 10.23
C LEU A 97 3.74 -8.45 11.09
N VAL A 98 4.28 -9.52 10.49
CA VAL A 98 5.17 -10.47 11.17
C VAL A 98 6.51 -9.84 11.50
N SER A 99 7.07 -9.02 10.60
CA SER A 99 8.36 -8.34 10.80
C SER A 99 8.27 -7.04 11.62
N ARG A 100 7.07 -6.63 12.02
CA ARG A 100 6.78 -5.35 12.69
C ARG A 100 7.69 -5.08 13.90
N SER A 101 7.96 -6.09 14.72
CA SER A 101 8.80 -5.95 15.93
C SER A 101 10.25 -5.53 15.60
N PHE A 102 10.76 -5.92 14.43
CA PHE A 102 12.11 -5.54 13.98
C PHE A 102 12.13 -4.14 13.34
N LEU A 103 11.01 -3.72 12.75
CA LEU A 103 10.90 -2.49 11.96
C LEU A 103 10.59 -1.25 12.81
N ILE A 104 9.91 -1.42 13.95
CA ILE A 104 9.57 -0.30 14.81
C ILE A 104 10.83 0.28 15.45
N GLY A 105 10.99 1.60 15.35
CA GLY A 105 12.12 2.32 15.92
C GLY A 105 13.39 2.32 15.05
N GLN A 106 13.34 1.68 13.88
CA GLN A 106 14.39 1.80 12.87
C GLN A 106 14.37 3.19 12.24
N ASP A 107 15.50 3.59 11.68
CA ASP A 107 15.62 4.84 10.96
C ASP A 107 14.91 4.77 9.58
N THR A 108 14.70 5.94 8.99
CA THR A 108 13.98 6.07 7.72
C THR A 108 14.66 5.29 6.59
N ALA A 109 16.00 5.20 6.59
CA ALA A 109 16.73 4.49 5.53
C ALA A 109 16.45 2.99 5.58
N ILE A 110 16.47 2.37 6.77
CA ILE A 110 16.13 0.96 6.93
C ILE A 110 14.67 0.70 6.53
N LEU A 111 13.74 1.57 6.96
CA LEU A 111 12.33 1.45 6.56
C LEU A 111 12.15 1.54 5.04
N PHE A 112 12.89 2.42 4.38
CA PHE A 112 12.87 2.56 2.93
C PHE A 112 13.39 1.30 2.22
N VAL A 113 14.50 0.72 2.69
CA VAL A 113 15.03 -0.54 2.15
C VAL A 113 14.01 -1.67 2.29
N TRP A 114 13.36 -1.78 3.45
CA TRP A 114 12.31 -2.76 3.67
C TRP A 114 11.09 -2.54 2.78
N TYR A 115 10.68 -1.28 2.59
CA TYR A 115 9.61 -0.95 1.65
C TYR A 115 9.97 -1.35 0.22
N ALA A 116 11.19 -1.05 -0.23
CA ALA A 116 11.68 -1.44 -1.55
C ALA A 116 11.72 -2.97 -1.73
N ALA A 117 12.16 -3.71 -0.71
CA ALA A 117 12.14 -5.16 -0.69
C ALA A 117 10.71 -5.72 -0.78
N CYS A 118 9.76 -5.11 -0.05
CA CYS A 118 8.34 -5.48 -0.13
C CYS A 118 7.76 -5.23 -1.53
N CYS A 119 8.12 -4.12 -2.18
CA CYS A 119 7.74 -3.86 -3.57
C CYS A 119 8.29 -4.96 -4.49
N GLY A 120 9.58 -5.28 -4.38
CA GLY A 120 10.21 -6.37 -5.15
C GLY A 120 9.51 -7.71 -4.96
N LEU A 121 9.20 -8.07 -3.71
CA LEU A 121 8.47 -9.30 -3.39
C LEU A 121 7.06 -9.32 -4.01
N ALA A 122 6.32 -8.21 -3.97
CA ALA A 122 4.98 -8.14 -4.56
C ALA A 122 5.00 -8.32 -6.07
N PHE A 123 5.98 -7.73 -6.76
CA PHE A 123 6.15 -7.92 -8.20
C PHE A 123 6.64 -9.33 -8.55
N LEU A 124 7.49 -9.92 -7.72
CA LEU A 124 7.90 -11.32 -7.85
C LEU A 124 6.70 -12.27 -7.71
N LEU A 125 5.82 -12.02 -6.74
CA LEU A 125 4.56 -12.76 -6.60
C LEU A 125 3.66 -12.58 -7.83
N ALA A 126 3.50 -11.34 -8.31
CA ALA A 126 2.72 -11.09 -9.52
C ALA A 126 3.27 -11.88 -10.72
N TRP A 127 4.60 -11.84 -10.93
CA TRP A 127 5.26 -12.57 -12.01
C TRP A 127 5.08 -14.09 -11.90
N LEU A 128 5.21 -14.65 -10.69
CA LEU A 128 5.00 -16.08 -10.42
C LEU A 128 3.54 -16.53 -10.65
N ILE A 129 2.57 -15.65 -10.41
CA ILE A 129 1.14 -15.97 -10.59
C ILE A 129 0.76 -15.91 -12.08
N THR A 130 1.41 -15.04 -12.86
CA THR A 130 1.07 -14.84 -14.29
C THR A 130 1.80 -15.76 -15.26
N THR A 131 2.85 -16.44 -14.80
CA THR A 131 3.66 -17.36 -15.60
C THR A 131 3.17 -18.79 -15.42
#